data_AF-A0A534IAW7-F1
#
_entry.id   AF-A0A534IAW7-F1
#
_cell.length_a   1.000
_cell.length_b   1.000
_cell.length_c   1.000
_cell.angle_alpha   90.00
_cell.angle_beta   90.00
_cell.angle_gamma   90.00
#
_symmetry.space_group_name_H-M   'P 1'
#
loop_
_entity.id
_entity.type
_entity.pdbx_description
1 polymer ?
#
loop_
_entity_poly.entity_id
_entity_poly.type
_entity_poly.pdbx_seq_one_letter_code
_entity_poly.pdbx_strand_id
1 'polypeptide(L)'
;MARSATWTSDGGTRGEALAALSFHFHGYQPGDLVRWGEPDPLKPPRFEERRSPVALRIGGERIAGRNWTDAVLHAYGAIEKVLERVPGCASVDIEPQTLAWLLGRDEAAYRRVLSAWEKGSAGFVLTPPFHPILPHHHPLEREALFAMMLDFFAPVLRRQSGPVGLWLPETAYSEDTMADFLSASRRAASLSEDVRDVAGVHLLPSLDSPRNRRRCPGDRT
;
A
#
# COMPACT_ATOMS: atom_id res chain seq x y z
N MET A 1 -19.51 -1.47 -23.79
CA MET A 1 -20.40 -1.39 -22.61
C MET A 1 -20.00 -2.50 -21.66
N ALA A 2 -19.21 -2.19 -20.64
CA ALA A 2 -18.75 -3.17 -19.65
C ALA A 2 -19.84 -3.34 -18.56
N ARG A 3 -20.16 -4.59 -18.22
CA ARG A 3 -21.17 -4.91 -17.21
C ARG A 3 -20.58 -4.68 -15.81
N SER A 4 -21.24 -3.83 -15.05
CA SER A 4 -21.05 -3.65 -13.61
C SER A 4 -21.33 -4.97 -12.88
N ALA A 5 -20.40 -5.46 -12.07
CA ALA A 5 -20.65 -6.58 -11.17
C ALA A 5 -21.33 -6.05 -9.90
N THR A 6 -22.66 -6.16 -9.86
CA THR A 6 -23.47 -5.93 -8.66
C THR A 6 -23.40 -7.17 -7.76
N TRP A 7 -23.03 -6.98 -6.50
CA TRP A 7 -23.11 -8.02 -5.48
C TRP A 7 -24.57 -8.15 -5.00
N THR A 8 -25.27 -9.20 -5.41
CA THR A 8 -26.57 -9.59 -4.86
C THR A 8 -26.37 -10.62 -3.75
N SER A 9 -26.84 -10.31 -2.55
CA SER A 9 -26.93 -11.24 -1.43
C SER A 9 -28.20 -12.08 -1.56
N ASP A 10 -28.13 -13.23 -2.25
CA ASP A 10 -29.20 -14.22 -2.17
C ASP A 10 -28.80 -15.36 -1.25
N GLY A 11 -29.67 -15.61 -0.27
CA GLY A 11 -29.62 -16.78 0.60
C GLY A 11 -30.05 -18.01 -0.16
N GLY A 12 -29.26 -19.07 -0.09
CA GLY A 12 -29.68 -20.42 -0.50
C GLY A 12 -28.62 -21.20 -1.25
N THR A 13 -28.44 -22.45 -0.79
CA THR A 13 -27.63 -23.54 -1.34
C THR A 13 -26.11 -23.50 -1.08
N ARG A 14 -25.61 -24.59 -0.49
CA ARG A 14 -24.18 -24.95 -0.40
C ARG A 14 -23.66 -25.17 -1.83
N GLY A 15 -23.39 -24.09 -2.54
CA GLY A 15 -22.54 -24.12 -3.74
C GLY A 15 -21.12 -24.44 -3.31
N GLU A 16 -20.41 -25.24 -4.09
CA GLU A 16 -18.97 -25.40 -3.97
C GLU A 16 -18.35 -24.00 -3.83
N ALA A 17 -17.66 -23.75 -2.73
CA ALA A 17 -16.93 -22.51 -2.56
C ALA A 17 -15.85 -22.48 -3.64
N LEU A 18 -16.12 -21.78 -4.74
CA LEU A 18 -15.10 -21.45 -5.72
C LEU A 18 -13.98 -20.75 -4.96
N ALA A 19 -12.80 -21.37 -4.95
CA ALA A 19 -11.61 -20.74 -4.42
C ALA A 19 -11.37 -19.46 -5.23
N ALA A 20 -11.54 -18.30 -4.58
CA ALA A 20 -11.18 -17.02 -5.16
C ALA A 20 -9.66 -16.89 -5.07
N LEU A 21 -8.98 -16.93 -6.21
CA LEU A 21 -7.55 -16.63 -6.30
C LEU A 21 -7.37 -15.12 -6.44
N SER A 22 -6.66 -14.51 -5.51
CA SER A 22 -6.20 -13.13 -5.63
C SER A 22 -4.70 -13.04 -5.42
N PHE A 23 -4.09 -12.03 -6.02
CA PHE A 23 -2.69 -11.70 -5.82
C PHE A 23 -2.55 -10.41 -5.02
N HIS A 24 -1.52 -10.35 -4.20
CA HIS A 24 -1.09 -9.10 -3.59
C HIS A 24 0.36 -8.83 -3.96
N PHE A 25 0.65 -7.61 -4.39
CA PHE A 25 1.98 -7.16 -4.73
C PHE A 25 2.40 -6.03 -3.79
N HIS A 26 3.52 -6.26 -3.10
CA HIS A 26 4.12 -5.29 -2.19
C HIS A 26 5.26 -4.54 -2.89
N GLY A 27 5.11 -3.23 -3.06
CA GLY A 27 6.09 -2.36 -3.70
C GLY A 27 6.90 -1.54 -2.70
N TYR A 28 8.17 -1.89 -2.51
CA TYR A 28 9.08 -1.15 -1.63
C TYR A 28 10.47 -1.05 -2.24
N GLN A 29 11.13 0.10 -2.09
CA GLN A 29 12.56 0.28 -2.31
C GLN A 29 13.17 0.98 -1.09
N PRO A 30 14.32 0.51 -0.56
CA PRO A 30 15.02 1.17 0.54
C PRO A 30 15.75 2.45 0.13
N GLY A 31 15.92 2.65 -1.19
CA GLY A 31 16.72 3.74 -1.74
C GLY A 31 18.20 3.42 -1.81
N ASP A 32 18.89 4.10 -2.71
CA ASP A 32 20.35 4.02 -2.87
C ASP A 32 21.05 5.16 -2.14
N LEU A 33 20.55 5.57 -0.98
CA LEU A 33 21.03 6.74 -0.24
C LEU A 33 22.42 6.47 0.36
N VAL A 34 23.36 7.38 0.14
CA VAL A 34 24.74 7.31 0.66
C VAL A 34 24.98 8.39 1.71
N ARG A 35 24.45 9.60 1.49
CA ARG A 35 24.68 10.73 2.38
C ARG A 35 23.51 11.69 2.40
N TRP A 36 23.19 12.19 3.59
CA TRP A 36 22.26 13.30 3.75
C TRP A 36 22.93 14.62 3.35
N GLY A 37 22.30 15.35 2.43
CA GLY A 37 22.86 16.56 1.82
C GLY A 37 22.24 17.87 2.31
N GLU A 38 21.02 17.85 2.86
CA GLU A 38 20.31 19.05 3.31
C GLU A 38 20.19 19.11 4.84
N PRO A 39 21.08 19.80 5.56
CA PRO A 39 21.09 19.77 7.02
C PRO A 39 19.88 20.48 7.66
N ASP A 40 19.14 21.31 6.92
CA ASP A 40 17.98 22.03 7.43
C ASP A 40 16.72 21.12 7.45
N PRO A 41 16.19 20.76 8.64
CA PRO A 41 15.03 19.88 8.75
C PRO A 41 13.73 20.50 8.23
N LEU A 42 13.70 21.82 7.97
CA LEU A 42 12.54 22.50 7.41
C LEU A 42 12.49 22.45 5.88
N LYS A 43 13.55 21.97 5.23
CA LYS A 43 13.61 21.84 3.77
C LYS A 43 13.36 20.39 3.34
N PRO A 44 12.84 20.17 2.11
CA PRO A 44 12.75 18.84 1.56
C PRO A 44 14.12 18.15 1.59
N PRO A 45 14.20 16.90 2.05
CA PRO A 45 15.46 16.21 2.22
C PRO A 45 16.14 16.01 0.87
N ARG A 46 17.45 16.25 0.81
CA ARG A 46 18.30 15.97 -0.35
C ARG A 46 19.30 14.90 0.01
N PHE A 47 19.49 13.95 -0.90
CA PHE A 47 20.38 12.82 -0.70
C PHE A 47 21.39 12.72 -1.82
N GLU A 48 22.61 12.36 -1.46
CA GLU A 48 23.56 11.78 -2.39
C GLU A 48 23.21 10.30 -2.55
N GLU A 49 23.12 9.84 -3.79
CA GLU A 49 22.80 8.46 -4.10
C GLU A 49 24.01 7.72 -4.65
N ARG A 50 24.06 6.41 -4.37
CA ARG A 50 25.03 5.49 -4.95
C ARG A 50 24.92 5.56 -6.46
N ARG A 51 26.07 5.59 -7.13
CA ARG A 51 26.18 5.42 -8.58
C ARG A 51 26.72 4.04 -8.89
N SER A 52 25.81 3.11 -9.16
CA SER A 52 26.10 1.71 -9.47
C SER A 52 25.22 1.27 -10.64
N PRO A 53 25.57 1.63 -11.89
CA PRO A 53 24.72 1.42 -13.05
C PRO A 53 24.30 -0.05 -13.19
N VAL A 54 22.99 -0.26 -13.34
CA VAL A 54 22.39 -1.59 -13.44
C VAL A 54 21.28 -1.56 -14.48
N ALA A 55 20.91 -2.74 -15.01
CA ALA A 55 19.77 -2.85 -15.90
C ALA A 55 18.94 -4.09 -15.57
N LEU A 56 17.62 -3.92 -15.68
CA LEU A 56 16.63 -4.97 -15.60
C LEU A 56 16.18 -5.35 -17.02
N ARG A 57 15.80 -6.60 -17.22
CA ARG A 57 15.21 -7.06 -18.48
C ARG A 57 13.79 -7.56 -18.20
N ILE A 58 12.80 -6.84 -18.74
CA ILE A 58 11.38 -7.18 -18.60
C ILE A 58 10.82 -7.47 -19.99
N GLY A 59 10.52 -8.74 -20.26
CA GLY A 59 10.22 -9.20 -21.61
C GLY A 59 11.38 -8.90 -22.58
N GLY A 60 11.09 -8.17 -23.66
CA GLY A 60 12.08 -7.73 -24.63
C GLY A 60 12.79 -6.41 -24.28
N GLU A 61 12.32 -5.69 -23.25
CA GLU A 61 12.79 -4.36 -22.90
C GLU A 61 13.97 -4.40 -21.92
N ARG A 62 14.97 -3.54 -22.15
CA ARG A 62 16.08 -3.33 -21.22
C ARG A 62 15.90 -1.98 -20.54
N ILE A 63 15.66 -2.01 -19.24
CA ILE A 63 15.44 -0.83 -18.40
C ILE A 63 16.72 -0.57 -17.62
N ALA A 64 17.41 0.53 -17.92
CA ALA A 64 18.63 0.91 -17.25
C ALA A 64 18.36 1.95 -16.16
N GLY A 65 19.19 1.93 -15.12
CA GLY A 65 19.20 2.94 -14.07
C GLY A 65 20.62 3.29 -13.64
N ARG A 66 20.76 4.47 -13.04
CA ARG A 66 22.03 4.93 -12.44
C ARG A 66 22.42 4.11 -11.20
N ASN A 67 21.42 3.51 -10.56
CA ASN A 67 21.49 2.57 -9.45
C ASN A 67 20.25 1.65 -9.46
N TRP A 68 20.10 0.81 -8.43
CA TRP A 68 19.01 -0.17 -8.35
C TRP A 68 17.65 0.51 -8.20
N THR A 69 17.55 1.46 -7.29
CA THR A 69 16.32 2.23 -7.03
C THR A 69 15.82 2.90 -8.31
N ASP A 70 16.71 3.56 -9.06
CA ASP A 70 16.41 4.22 -10.34
C ASP A 70 15.89 3.20 -11.38
N ALA A 71 16.54 2.04 -11.50
CA ALA A 71 16.13 1.00 -12.46
C ALA A 71 14.77 0.38 -12.10
N VAL A 72 14.51 0.13 -10.82
CA VAL A 72 13.24 -0.44 -10.35
C VAL A 72 12.10 0.56 -10.48
N LEU A 73 12.31 1.84 -10.14
CA LEU A 73 11.28 2.86 -10.28
C LEU A 73 10.90 3.08 -11.76
N HIS A 74 11.85 3.00 -12.70
CA HIS A 74 11.51 2.96 -14.13
C HIS A 74 10.68 1.71 -14.50
N ALA A 75 10.99 0.56 -13.90
CA ALA A 75 10.22 -0.66 -14.13
C ALA A 75 8.78 -0.58 -13.60
N TYR A 76 8.49 0.26 -12.59
CA TYR A 76 7.11 0.49 -12.13
C TYR A 76 6.24 1.10 -13.23
N GLY A 77 6.84 1.79 -14.22
CA GLY A 77 6.11 2.25 -15.40
C GLY A 77 5.43 1.13 -16.20
N ALA A 78 5.88 -0.12 -16.06
CA ALA A 78 5.27 -1.29 -16.69
C ALA A 78 4.16 -1.94 -15.84
N ILE A 79 3.96 -1.54 -14.58
CA ILE A 79 3.03 -2.22 -13.66
C ILE A 79 1.58 -2.12 -14.12
N GLU A 80 1.18 -0.97 -14.69
CA GLU A 80 -0.18 -0.76 -15.22
C GLU A 80 -0.51 -1.81 -16.29
N LYS A 81 0.42 -2.10 -17.21
CA LYS A 81 0.23 -3.12 -18.26
C LYS A 81 -0.02 -4.51 -17.70
N VAL A 82 0.45 -4.80 -16.48
CA VAL A 82 0.20 -6.06 -15.79
C VAL A 82 -1.15 -6.02 -15.09
N LEU A 83 -1.45 -4.95 -14.36
CA LEU A 83 -2.70 -4.79 -13.61
C LEU A 83 -3.94 -4.70 -14.52
N GLU A 84 -3.82 -4.07 -15.69
CA GLU A 84 -4.92 -3.95 -16.65
C GLU A 84 -5.27 -5.26 -17.36
N ARG A 85 -4.37 -6.25 -17.40
CA ARG A 85 -4.64 -7.54 -18.03
C ARG A 85 -5.61 -8.39 -17.22
N VAL A 86 -5.64 -8.20 -15.91
CA VAL A 86 -6.45 -8.99 -14.98
C VAL A 86 -7.09 -8.08 -13.93
N PRO A 87 -7.95 -7.13 -14.36
CA PRO A 87 -8.47 -6.09 -13.49
C PRO A 87 -9.32 -6.71 -12.37
N GLY A 88 -9.12 -6.22 -11.14
CA GLY A 88 -9.87 -6.69 -9.97
C GLY A 88 -9.39 -8.00 -9.36
N CYS A 89 -8.35 -8.64 -9.89
CA CYS A 89 -7.77 -9.88 -9.33
C CYS A 89 -6.52 -9.65 -8.48
N ALA A 90 -6.02 -8.41 -8.40
CA ALA A 90 -4.83 -8.06 -7.64
C ALA A 90 -5.06 -6.83 -6.76
N SER A 91 -4.34 -6.80 -5.65
CA SER A 91 -4.18 -5.62 -4.80
C SER A 91 -2.71 -5.22 -4.77
N VAL A 92 -2.44 -3.92 -4.60
CA VAL A 92 -1.09 -3.38 -4.61
C VAL A 92 -0.97 -2.34 -3.51
N ASP A 93 0.01 -2.49 -2.63
CA ASP A 93 0.53 -1.37 -1.84
C ASP A 93 1.87 -0.91 -2.44
N ILE A 94 2.15 0.38 -2.29
CA ILE A 94 3.48 0.94 -2.54
C ILE A 94 3.85 1.77 -1.32
N GLU A 95 5.01 1.48 -0.74
CA GLU A 95 5.51 2.14 0.45
C GLU A 95 5.64 3.68 0.22
N PRO A 96 5.21 4.53 1.18
CA PRO A 96 5.16 5.99 1.01
C PRO A 96 6.41 6.65 0.45
N GLN A 97 7.60 6.33 0.97
CA GLN A 97 8.87 6.88 0.49
C GLN A 97 9.17 6.43 -0.95
N THR A 98 8.91 5.16 -1.26
CA THR A 98 9.02 4.59 -2.61
C THR A 98 8.10 5.33 -3.58
N LEU A 99 6.85 5.60 -3.18
CA LEU A 99 5.90 6.33 -4.00
C LEU A 99 6.30 7.80 -4.19
N ALA A 100 6.85 8.45 -3.17
CA ALA A 100 7.40 9.81 -3.26
C ALA A 100 8.60 9.88 -4.22
N TRP A 101 9.48 8.86 -4.20
CA TRP A 101 10.59 8.76 -5.14
C TRP A 101 10.14 8.47 -6.56
N LEU A 102 9.07 7.70 -6.75
CA LEU A 102 8.45 7.49 -8.05
C LEU A 102 7.94 8.81 -8.61
N LEU A 103 7.20 9.60 -7.83
CA LEU A 103 6.74 10.93 -8.26
C LEU A 103 7.89 11.83 -8.73
N GLY A 104 9.01 11.83 -8.01
CA GLY A 104 10.18 12.64 -8.34
C GLY A 104 10.97 12.18 -9.58
N ARG A 105 10.78 10.94 -10.05
CA ARG A 105 11.56 10.34 -11.15
C ARG A 105 10.73 10.03 -12.39
N ASP A 106 9.51 9.55 -12.20
CA ASP A 106 8.54 9.23 -13.25
C ASP A 106 7.12 9.57 -12.76
N GLU A 107 6.78 10.85 -12.86
CA GLU A 107 5.46 11.36 -12.51
C GLU A 107 4.33 10.66 -13.28
N ALA A 108 4.58 10.24 -14.52
CA ALA A 108 3.58 9.54 -15.31
C ALA A 108 3.29 8.16 -14.74
N ALA A 109 4.31 7.41 -14.30
CA ALA A 109 4.13 6.14 -13.60
C ALA A 109 3.40 6.31 -12.27
N TYR A 110 3.76 7.33 -11.49
CA TYR A 110 3.06 7.66 -10.26
C TYR A 110 1.56 7.89 -10.50
N ARG A 111 1.20 8.71 -11.50
CA ARG A 111 -0.21 8.98 -11.84
C ARG A 111 -0.96 7.73 -12.32
N ARG A 112 -0.28 6.83 -13.05
CA ARG A 112 -0.86 5.54 -13.47
C ARG A 112 -1.19 4.65 -12.26
N VAL A 113 -0.30 4.55 -11.28
CA VAL A 113 -0.56 3.81 -10.02
C VAL A 113 -1.80 4.37 -9.31
N LEU A 114 -1.86 5.68 -9.10
CA LEU A 114 -3.02 6.30 -8.46
C LEU A 114 -4.31 6.02 -9.25
N SER A 115 -4.26 6.14 -10.58
CA SER A 115 -5.40 5.87 -11.44
C SER A 115 -5.88 4.42 -11.34
N ALA A 116 -4.97 3.47 -11.17
CA ALA A 116 -5.32 2.06 -10.99
C ALA A 116 -6.09 1.82 -9.69
N TRP A 117 -5.68 2.47 -8.60
CA TRP A 117 -6.42 2.44 -7.32
C TRP A 117 -7.77 3.16 -7.41
N GLU A 118 -7.83 4.33 -8.06
CA GLU A 118 -9.07 5.12 -8.18
C GLU A 118 -10.11 4.43 -9.08
N LYS A 119 -9.68 3.77 -10.16
CA LYS A 119 -10.56 3.02 -11.07
C LYS A 119 -10.92 1.63 -10.55
N GLY A 120 -10.26 1.16 -9.49
CA GLY A 120 -10.43 -0.19 -8.96
C GLY A 120 -9.87 -1.31 -9.85
N SER A 121 -8.97 -1.01 -10.79
CA SER A 121 -8.27 -2.06 -11.54
C SER A 121 -7.27 -2.81 -10.66
N ALA A 122 -6.78 -2.16 -9.60
CA ALA A 122 -6.05 -2.78 -8.50
C ALA A 122 -6.69 -2.39 -7.16
N GLY A 123 -6.82 -3.36 -6.24
CA GLY A 123 -7.22 -3.09 -4.86
C GLY A 123 -6.20 -2.20 -4.15
N PHE A 124 -6.69 -1.19 -3.43
CA PHE A 124 -5.86 -0.26 -2.68
C PHE A 124 -5.50 -0.82 -1.30
N VAL A 125 -4.22 -0.74 -0.94
CA VAL A 125 -3.67 -1.29 0.31
C VAL A 125 -2.74 -0.26 0.94
N LEU A 126 -2.97 0.01 2.23
CA LEU A 126 -2.12 0.89 3.04
C LEU A 126 -0.85 0.16 3.46
N THR A 127 0.25 0.89 3.59
CA THR A 127 1.46 0.38 4.27
C THR A 127 2.23 1.51 4.97
N PRO A 128 2.85 1.27 6.13
CA PRO A 128 3.63 2.28 6.84
C PRO A 128 4.85 2.76 6.05
N PRO A 129 5.29 4.02 6.27
CA PRO A 129 6.52 4.54 5.68
C PRO A 129 7.77 3.82 6.22
N PHE A 130 8.83 3.82 5.41
CA PHE A 130 10.19 3.33 5.73
C PHE A 130 10.32 1.82 5.96
N HIS A 131 9.23 1.06 5.79
CA HIS A 131 9.22 -0.40 5.88
C HIS A 131 9.87 -1.02 7.14
N PRO A 132 9.56 -0.53 8.37
CA PRO A 132 10.11 -1.08 9.60
C PRO A 132 9.44 -2.39 10.03
N ILE A 133 10.17 -3.29 10.70
CA ILE A 133 9.56 -4.39 11.46
C ILE A 133 8.86 -3.80 12.68
N LEU A 134 7.55 -3.57 12.58
CA LEU A 134 6.79 -2.81 13.57
C LEU A 134 6.87 -3.38 14.99
N PRO A 135 6.81 -4.70 15.23
CA PRO A 135 6.94 -5.24 16.59
C PRO A 135 8.28 -4.92 17.28
N HIS A 136 9.31 -4.53 16.53
CA HIS A 136 10.62 -4.13 17.09
C HIS A 136 10.71 -2.66 17.47
N HIS A 137 9.69 -1.86 17.16
CA HIS A 137 9.69 -0.42 17.42
C HIS A 137 8.97 -0.08 18.72
N HIS A 138 9.37 1.02 19.36
CA HIS A 138 8.71 1.53 20.54
C HIS A 138 7.26 1.94 20.20
N PRO A 139 6.29 1.83 21.14
CA PRO A 139 4.89 2.22 20.87
C PRO A 139 4.74 3.64 20.28
N LEU A 140 5.51 4.61 20.79
CA LEU A 140 5.51 5.99 20.26
C LEU A 140 5.97 6.08 18.79
N GLU A 141 6.92 5.24 18.37
CA GLU A 141 7.39 5.20 16.98
C GLU A 141 6.32 4.57 16.08
N ARG A 142 5.71 3.46 16.52
CA ARG A 142 4.60 2.82 15.80
C ARG A 142 3.43 3.78 15.61
N GLU A 143 3.07 4.52 16.66
CA GLU A 143 2.04 5.55 16.59
C GLU A 143 2.36 6.62 15.53
N ALA A 144 3.58 7.17 15.55
CA ALA A 144 4.00 8.17 14.58
C ALA A 144 4.00 7.62 13.14
N LEU A 145 4.44 6.38 12.94
CA LEU A 145 4.45 5.72 11.64
C LEU A 145 3.04 5.50 11.09
N PHE A 146 2.10 5.04 11.93
CA PHE A 146 0.71 4.87 11.51
C PHE A 146 0.01 6.21 11.24
N ALA A 147 0.26 7.24 12.06
CA ALA A 147 -0.26 8.57 11.81
C ALA A 147 0.25 9.13 10.47
N MET A 148 1.55 8.99 10.20
CA MET A 148 2.16 9.42 8.94
C MET A 148 1.61 8.64 7.74
N MET A 149 1.40 7.33 7.87
CA MET A 149 0.77 6.49 6.84
C MET A 149 -0.62 7.01 6.48
N LEU A 150 -1.47 7.23 7.49
CA LEU A 150 -2.85 7.67 7.29
C LEU A 150 -2.91 9.06 6.66
N ASP A 151 -2.05 9.99 7.11
CA ASP A 151 -1.94 11.33 6.54
C ASP A 151 -1.48 11.29 5.07
N PHE A 152 -0.41 10.53 4.78
CA PHE A 152 0.13 10.38 3.43
C PHE A 152 -0.91 9.85 2.44
N PHE A 153 -1.69 8.84 2.85
CA PHE A 153 -2.71 8.22 2.01
C PHE A 153 -4.09 8.90 2.08
N ALA A 154 -4.30 9.91 2.93
CA ALA A 154 -5.59 10.58 3.08
C ALA A 154 -6.21 11.08 1.76
N PRO A 155 -5.46 11.63 0.78
CA PRO A 155 -6.04 12.03 -0.51
C PRO A 155 -6.63 10.86 -1.31
N VAL A 156 -6.01 9.69 -1.24
CA VAL A 156 -6.48 8.47 -1.92
C VAL A 156 -7.66 7.89 -1.14
N LEU A 157 -7.52 7.73 0.18
CA LEU A 157 -8.55 7.19 1.07
C LEU A 157 -9.90 7.91 0.92
N ARG A 158 -9.89 9.24 0.81
CA ARG A 158 -11.11 10.06 0.59
C ARG A 158 -11.87 9.71 -0.68
N ARG A 159 -11.19 9.18 -1.69
CA ARG A 159 -11.77 8.82 -2.99
C ARG A 159 -12.10 7.33 -3.09
N GLN A 160 -11.71 6.52 -2.10
CA GLN A 160 -11.96 5.09 -2.10
C GLN A 160 -13.37 4.76 -1.62
N SER A 161 -14.09 3.99 -2.44
CA SER A 161 -15.43 3.48 -2.12
C SER A 161 -15.43 1.99 -1.75
N GLY A 162 -14.37 1.26 -2.12
CA GLY A 162 -14.21 -0.17 -1.87
C GLY A 162 -13.45 -0.52 -0.59
N PRO A 163 -13.22 -1.82 -0.34
CA PRO A 163 -12.41 -2.27 0.79
C PRO A 163 -10.96 -1.77 0.66
N VAL A 164 -10.37 -1.41 1.80
CA VAL A 164 -8.96 -0.98 1.90
C VAL A 164 -8.18 -2.09 2.58
N GLY A 165 -7.07 -2.52 1.98
CA GLY A 165 -6.16 -3.46 2.61
C GLY A 165 -5.16 -2.78 3.54
N LEU A 166 -4.49 -3.57 4.37
CA LEU A 166 -3.30 -3.16 5.11
C LEU A 166 -2.20 -4.19 4.97
N TRP A 167 -1.04 -3.72 4.54
CA TRP A 167 0.21 -4.46 4.51
C TRP A 167 1.14 -3.92 5.59
N LEU A 168 1.43 -4.76 6.57
CA LEU A 168 2.46 -4.48 7.57
C LEU A 168 3.80 -5.00 7.04
N PRO A 169 4.91 -4.25 7.18
CA PRO A 169 6.20 -4.65 6.62
C PRO A 169 6.60 -6.07 7.05
N GLU A 170 7.01 -6.88 6.08
CA GLU A 170 7.29 -8.32 6.23
C GLU A 170 6.17 -9.13 6.87
N THR A 171 4.93 -8.64 6.81
CA THR A 171 3.76 -9.22 7.49
C THR A 171 3.93 -9.35 9.01
N ALA A 172 4.86 -8.57 9.58
CA ALA A 172 5.22 -8.65 10.99
C ALA A 172 4.23 -7.85 11.84
N TYR A 173 3.49 -8.54 12.71
CA TYR A 173 2.56 -7.92 13.63
C TYR A 173 2.50 -8.63 14.98
N SER A 174 2.05 -7.88 15.98
CA SER A 174 1.65 -8.35 17.31
C SER A 174 0.26 -7.82 17.65
N GLU A 175 -0.33 -8.28 18.76
CA GLU A 175 -1.58 -7.69 19.26
C GLU A 175 -1.43 -6.19 19.51
N ASP A 176 -0.31 -5.77 20.13
CA ASP A 176 0.01 -4.36 20.36
C ASP A 176 0.14 -3.57 19.04
N THR A 177 0.78 -4.15 18.03
CA THR A 177 0.91 -3.50 16.70
C THR A 177 -0.46 -3.21 16.10
N MET A 178 -1.39 -4.16 16.19
CA MET A 178 -2.75 -3.99 15.69
C MET A 178 -3.56 -3.01 16.54
N ALA A 179 -3.39 -3.04 17.87
CA ALA A 179 -4.04 -2.08 18.77
C ALA A 179 -3.59 -0.65 18.47
N ASP A 180 -2.29 -0.43 18.26
CA ASP A 180 -1.74 0.87 17.90
C ASP A 180 -2.26 1.37 16.55
N PHE A 181 -2.35 0.50 15.54
CA PHE A 181 -2.95 0.84 14.24
C PHE A 181 -4.41 1.28 14.38
N LEU A 182 -5.22 0.52 15.12
CA LEU A 182 -6.64 0.84 15.35
C LEU A 182 -6.79 2.16 16.12
N SER A 183 -5.93 2.38 17.11
CA SER A 183 -5.88 3.59 17.90
C SER A 183 -5.57 4.82 17.03
N ALA A 184 -4.55 4.73 16.17
CA ALA A 184 -4.19 5.78 15.21
C ALA A 184 -5.30 6.02 14.17
N SER A 185 -5.89 4.95 13.65
CA SER A 185 -7.02 4.96 12.72
C SER A 185 -8.23 5.73 13.27
N ARG A 186 -8.64 5.45 14.51
CA ARG A 186 -9.74 6.15 15.19
C ARG A 186 -9.42 7.64 15.39
N ARG A 187 -8.17 7.96 15.77
CA ARG A 187 -7.73 9.35 15.90
C ARG A 187 -7.81 10.09 14.56
N ALA A 188 -7.31 9.50 13.48
CA ALA A 188 -7.36 10.11 12.15
C ALA A 188 -8.80 10.39 11.69
N ALA A 189 -9.72 9.43 11.89
CA ALA A 189 -11.14 9.61 11.59
C ALA A 189 -11.79 10.72 12.44
N SER A 190 -11.36 10.92 13.68
CA SER A 190 -11.88 12.00 14.54
C SER A 190 -11.35 13.40 14.18
N LEU A 191 -10.19 13.48 13.53
CA LEU A 191 -9.52 14.76 13.20
C LEU A 191 -9.85 15.26 11.79
N SER A 192 -10.41 14.40 10.93
CA SER A 192 -10.78 14.74 9.56
C SER A 192 -12.16 14.18 9.26
N GLU A 193 -13.17 15.04 9.13
CA GLU A 193 -14.56 14.66 8.78
C GLU A 193 -14.65 13.83 7.47
N ASP A 194 -13.63 13.91 6.63
CA ASP A 194 -13.53 13.19 5.35
C ASP A 194 -12.74 11.87 5.39
N VAL A 195 -12.00 11.56 6.47
CA VAL A 195 -11.25 10.29 6.57
C VAL A 195 -12.20 9.26 7.15
N ARG A 196 -12.74 8.39 6.29
CA ARG A 196 -13.59 7.28 6.72
C ARG A 196 -12.89 6.49 7.81
N ASP A 197 -13.65 6.10 8.83
CA ASP A 197 -13.19 5.12 9.79
C ASP A 197 -12.72 3.88 9.04
N VAL A 198 -11.42 3.59 9.16
CA VAL A 198 -10.74 2.44 8.56
C VAL A 198 -11.09 1.14 9.31
N ALA A 199 -12.15 1.12 10.12
CA ALA A 199 -12.76 -0.04 10.77
C ALA A 199 -13.12 -1.22 9.83
N GLY A 200 -13.01 -1.05 8.49
CA GLY A 200 -13.17 -2.09 7.48
C GLY A 200 -11.87 -2.58 6.83
N VAL A 201 -10.70 -2.29 7.39
CA VAL A 201 -9.41 -2.65 6.78
C VAL A 201 -9.12 -4.15 6.86
N HIS A 202 -8.74 -4.73 5.72
CA HIS A 202 -8.38 -6.14 5.63
C HIS A 202 -6.87 -6.33 5.75
N LEU A 203 -6.42 -7.01 6.81
CA LEU A 203 -5.01 -7.37 6.98
C LEU A 203 -4.60 -8.45 5.96
N LEU A 204 -3.58 -8.15 5.16
CA LEU A 204 -2.93 -9.13 4.29
C LEU A 204 -1.66 -9.64 5.01
N PRO A 205 -1.40 -10.97 5.10
CA PRO A 205 -1.94 -12.11 4.36
C PRO A 205 -2.97 -12.95 5.15
N SER A 206 -3.69 -12.40 6.14
CA SER A 206 -4.54 -13.19 7.05
C SER A 206 -5.82 -13.76 6.42
N LEU A 207 -5.85 -13.92 5.09
CA LEU A 207 -6.93 -14.55 4.32
C LEU A 207 -6.90 -16.09 4.47
N ASP A 208 -6.92 -16.58 5.70
CA ASP A 208 -7.25 -17.97 5.97
C ASP A 208 -8.75 -18.10 6.25
N SER A 209 -9.47 -18.45 5.18
CA SER A 209 -10.80 -19.10 5.16
C SER A 209 -12.02 -18.27 5.65
N PRO A 210 -13.24 -18.49 5.11
CA PRO A 210 -14.47 -17.72 5.43
C PRO A 210 -14.95 -17.75 6.89
N ARG A 211 -14.16 -18.28 7.84
CA ARG A 211 -14.52 -18.42 9.25
C ARG A 211 -13.76 -17.52 10.21
N ASN A 212 -12.73 -16.80 9.78
CA ASN A 212 -12.02 -15.86 10.67
C ASN A 212 -12.41 -14.42 10.38
N ARG A 213 -13.66 -14.06 10.69
CA ARG A 213 -13.93 -12.71 11.21
C ARG A 213 -13.29 -12.63 12.60
N ARG A 214 -11.97 -12.48 12.69
CA ARG A 214 -11.36 -12.03 13.95
C ARG A 214 -11.76 -10.57 14.09
N ARG A 215 -12.85 -10.32 14.81
CA ARG A 215 -13.22 -8.98 15.27
C ARG A 215 -12.02 -8.40 15.99
N CYS A 216 -11.67 -7.16 15.66
CA CYS A 216 -10.74 -6.39 16.47
C CYS A 216 -11.33 -6.27 17.89
N PRO A 217 -10.51 -6.36 18.96
CA PRO A 217 -11.00 -6.15 20.32
C PRO A 217 -11.54 -4.72 20.44
N GLY A 218 -12.86 -4.55 20.52
CA GLY A 218 -13.47 -3.21 20.63
C GLY A 218 -14.93 -3.10 20.18
N ASP A 219 -15.44 -4.02 19.37
CA ASP A 219 -16.87 -4.02 18.99
C ASP A 219 -17.72 -4.59 20.14
N ARG A 220 -18.23 -3.72 21.03
CA ARG A 220 -19.39 -4.05 21.85
C ARG A 220 -20.64 -3.42 21.23
N THR A 221 -21.65 -4.29 21.12
CA THR A 221 -23.07 -4.12 20.75
C THR A 221 -23.62 -2.71 20.61
#